data_AF-A0A0F8HVH8-F1
#
_entry.id   AF-A0A0F8HVH8-F1
#
_cell.length_a   1.000
_cell.length_b   1.000
_cell.length_c   1.000
_cell.angle_alpha   90.00
_cell.angle_beta   90.00
_cell.angle_gamma   90.00
#
_symmetry.space_group_name_H-M   'P 1'
#
loop_
_entity.id
_entity.type
_entity.pdbx_description
1 polymer ?
#
loop_
_entity_poly.entity_id
_entity_poly.type
_entity_poly.pdbx_seq_one_letter_code
_entity_poly.pdbx_strand_id
1 'polypeptide(L)'
;MRINNIVKFDLETRAKELKGQDKTLEEISQILTEEAKNPISVSTVYRYFEANEKSLVQAIEKSEKLQAKVADAEISTITKRVEIIDEFLTIAEQALSCGDFRAAVMALRGATEAQDSLDERLGKLKAPTNTNNFNILNVQEAVTSARERFINATICSSPGVTER
;
A
#
# COMPACT_ATOMS: atom_id res chain seq x y z
N MET A 1 -31.89 3.64 -11.42
CA MET A 1 -30.86 4.71 -11.42
C MET A 1 -30.51 5.01 -12.87
N ARG A 2 -30.58 6.27 -13.34
CA ARG A 2 -30.31 6.60 -14.76
C ARG A 2 -28.80 6.74 -14.95
N ILE A 3 -28.19 5.82 -15.69
CA ILE A 3 -26.75 5.81 -15.98
C ILE A 3 -26.40 7.04 -16.81
N ASN A 4 -25.30 7.72 -16.48
CA ASN A 4 -24.81 8.87 -17.23
C ASN A 4 -24.38 8.42 -18.63
N ASN A 5 -24.73 9.18 -19.68
CA ASN A 5 -24.41 8.81 -21.05
C ASN A 5 -22.90 8.65 -21.31
N ILE A 6 -22.04 9.39 -20.57
CA ILE A 6 -20.57 9.26 -20.67
C ILE A 6 -20.12 7.86 -20.25
N VAL A 7 -20.68 7.31 -19.16
CA VAL A 7 -20.40 5.95 -18.69
C VAL A 7 -21.03 4.92 -19.62
N LYS A 8 -22.25 5.20 -20.11
CA LYS A 8 -22.97 4.29 -21.01
C LYS A 8 -22.25 4.05 -22.34
N PHE A 9 -21.49 5.05 -22.82
CA PHE A 9 -20.79 5.01 -24.09
C PHE A 9 -19.26 4.80 -23.93
N ASP A 10 -18.80 4.40 -22.73
CA ASP A 10 -17.38 4.17 -22.42
C ASP A 10 -16.45 5.37 -22.75
N LEU A 11 -16.96 6.60 -22.62
CA LEU A 11 -16.23 7.83 -22.92
C LEU A 11 -15.48 8.39 -21.71
N GLU A 12 -15.40 7.65 -20.61
CA GLU A 12 -14.87 8.12 -19.33
C GLU A 12 -13.40 8.53 -19.41
N THR A 13 -12.58 7.71 -20.08
CA THR A 13 -11.16 7.97 -20.30
C THR A 13 -10.98 9.25 -21.11
N ARG A 14 -11.75 9.38 -22.19
CA ARG A 14 -11.69 10.56 -23.06
C ARG A 14 -12.13 11.83 -22.36
N ALA A 15 -13.24 11.77 -21.60
CA ALA A 15 -13.72 12.90 -20.83
C ALA A 15 -12.65 13.40 -19.85
N LYS A 16 -11.94 12.48 -19.17
CA LYS A 16 -10.84 12.80 -18.25
C LYS A 16 -9.63 13.40 -18.98
N GLU A 17 -9.24 12.88 -20.15
CA GLU A 17 -8.19 13.46 -20.97
C GLU A 17 -8.49 14.90 -21.39
N LEU A 18 -9.70 15.15 -21.90
CA LEU A 18 -10.10 16.49 -22.34
C LEU A 18 -10.16 17.47 -21.15
N LYS A 19 -10.57 16.99 -19.97
CA LYS A 19 -10.54 17.78 -18.74
C LYS A 19 -9.10 18.08 -18.29
N GLY A 20 -8.17 17.16 -18.48
CA GLY A 20 -6.73 17.36 -18.21
C GLY A 20 -6.02 18.25 -19.23
N GLN A 21 -6.65 18.52 -20.38
CA GLN A 21 -6.21 19.49 -21.39
C GLN A 21 -6.85 20.89 -21.16
N ASP A 22 -7.42 21.14 -19.99
CA ASP A 22 -8.10 22.39 -19.62
C ASP A 22 -9.25 22.82 -20.55
N LYS A 23 -9.87 21.86 -21.26
CA LYS A 23 -11.06 22.16 -22.10
C LYS A 23 -12.27 22.51 -21.26
N THR A 24 -13.12 23.41 -21.78
CA THR A 24 -14.36 23.79 -21.12
C THR A 24 -15.38 22.66 -21.16
N LEU A 25 -16.37 22.68 -20.27
CA LEU A 25 -17.42 21.67 -20.25
C LEU A 25 -18.25 21.67 -21.56
N GLU A 26 -18.37 22.82 -22.21
CA GLU A 26 -19.04 22.96 -23.51
C GLU A 26 -18.23 22.27 -24.61
N GLU A 27 -16.92 22.51 -24.67
CA GLU A 27 -16.03 21.87 -25.63
C GLU A 27 -15.99 20.35 -25.42
N ILE A 28 -15.91 19.89 -24.17
CA ILE A 28 -15.95 18.47 -23.82
C ILE A 28 -17.28 17.86 -24.29
N SER A 29 -18.40 18.55 -24.05
CA SER A 29 -19.73 18.11 -24.49
C SER A 29 -19.82 17.91 -26.00
N GLN A 30 -19.24 18.84 -26.75
CA GLN A 30 -19.26 18.83 -28.21
C GLN A 30 -18.37 17.71 -28.77
N ILE A 31 -17.14 17.59 -28.28
CA ILE A 31 -16.18 16.55 -28.70
C ILE A 31 -16.74 15.15 -28.40
N LEU A 32 -17.27 14.95 -27.19
CA LEU A 32 -17.85 13.65 -26.81
C LEU A 32 -19.11 13.33 -27.63
N THR A 33 -19.90 14.34 -28.01
CA THR A 33 -21.08 14.15 -28.88
C THR A 33 -20.67 13.70 -30.29
N GLU A 34 -19.62 14.31 -30.84
CA GLU A 34 -19.07 13.96 -32.15
C GLU A 34 -18.52 12.52 -32.16
N GLU A 35 -17.75 12.16 -31.13
CA GLU A 35 -17.16 10.82 -31.02
C GLU A 35 -18.22 9.73 -30.77
N ALA A 36 -19.21 10.00 -29.91
CA ALA A 36 -20.26 9.03 -29.55
C ALA A 36 -21.39 8.94 -30.59
N LYS A 37 -21.43 9.86 -31.57
CA LYS A 37 -22.54 10.05 -32.51
C LYS A 37 -23.91 10.17 -31.84
N ASN A 38 -23.92 10.59 -30.58
CA ASN A 38 -25.10 10.72 -29.73
C ASN A 38 -25.00 12.01 -28.91
N PRO A 39 -26.08 12.78 -28.77
CA PRO A 39 -26.05 14.04 -28.06
C PRO A 39 -25.70 13.84 -26.58
N ILE A 40 -24.56 14.37 -26.18
CA ILE A 40 -24.15 14.53 -24.78
C ILE A 40 -24.30 16.00 -24.46
N SER A 41 -25.12 16.32 -23.46
CA SER A 41 -25.33 17.70 -23.01
C SER A 41 -24.25 18.15 -22.04
N VAL A 42 -24.01 19.46 -21.98
CA VAL A 42 -23.09 20.07 -21.00
C VAL A 42 -23.48 19.68 -19.57
N SER A 43 -24.79 19.63 -19.27
CA SER A 43 -25.29 19.18 -17.97
C SER A 43 -24.94 17.72 -17.63
N THR A 44 -24.82 16.86 -18.64
CA THR A 44 -24.41 15.47 -18.49
C THR A 44 -22.92 15.37 -18.14
N VAL A 45 -22.10 16.19 -18.82
CA VAL A 45 -20.66 16.33 -18.55
C VAL A 45 -20.44 16.89 -17.14
N TYR A 46 -21.14 17.96 -16.77
CA TYR A 46 -21.09 18.56 -15.43
C TYR A 46 -21.42 17.53 -14.34
N ARG A 47 -22.57 16.84 -14.46
CA ARG A 47 -22.99 15.82 -13.49
C ARG A 47 -22.00 14.66 -13.38
N TYR A 48 -21.33 14.30 -14.47
CA TYR A 48 -20.31 13.25 -14.45
C TYR A 48 -19.10 13.66 -13.61
N PHE A 49 -18.52 14.83 -13.88
CA PHE A 49 -17.36 15.31 -13.13
C PHE A 49 -17.70 15.59 -11.67
N GLU A 50 -18.85 16.21 -11.38
CA GLU A 50 -19.29 16.47 -10.01
C GLU A 50 -19.48 15.17 -9.21
N ALA A 51 -20.11 14.16 -9.81
CA ALA A 51 -20.28 12.86 -9.16
C ALA A 51 -18.94 12.13 -8.93
N ASN A 52 -18.01 12.26 -9.88
CA ASN A 52 -16.72 11.60 -9.81
C ASN A 52 -15.77 12.30 -8.81
N GLU A 53 -15.82 13.63 -8.73
CA GLU A 53 -15.11 14.43 -7.72
C GLU A 53 -15.60 14.11 -6.31
N LYS A 54 -16.94 14.08 -6.10
CA LYS A 54 -17.53 13.64 -4.84
C LYS A 54 -17.10 12.22 -4.45
N SER A 55 -17.03 11.31 -5.43
CA SER A 55 -16.61 9.93 -5.19
C SER A 55 -15.12 9.84 -4.82
N LEU A 56 -14.26 10.65 -5.45
CA LEU A 56 -12.84 10.73 -5.14
C LEU A 56 -12.61 11.27 -3.72
N VAL A 57 -13.27 12.37 -3.36
CA VAL A 57 -13.18 12.97 -2.03
C VAL A 57 -13.63 11.96 -0.97
N GLN A 58 -14.78 11.28 -1.18
CA GLN A 58 -15.25 10.24 -0.26
C GLN A 58 -14.29 9.05 -0.15
N ALA A 59 -13.62 8.67 -1.24
CA ALA A 59 -12.62 7.60 -1.22
C ALA A 59 -11.38 8.01 -0.43
N ILE A 60 -10.92 9.26 -0.58
CA ILE A 60 -9.82 9.84 0.19
C ILE A 60 -10.19 9.88 1.68
N GLU A 61 -11.33 10.48 2.03
CA GLU A 61 -11.82 10.55 3.41
C GLU A 61 -11.95 9.16 4.05
N LYS A 62 -12.49 8.19 3.31
CA LYS A 62 -12.60 6.80 3.78
C LYS A 62 -11.23 6.16 3.99
N SER A 63 -10.27 6.42 3.11
CA SER A 63 -8.89 5.97 3.24
C SER A 63 -8.21 6.57 4.47
N GLU A 64 -8.30 7.89 4.65
CA GLU A 64 -7.74 8.60 5.81
C GLU A 64 -8.35 8.09 7.12
N LYS A 65 -9.69 7.91 7.15
CA LYS A 65 -10.38 7.35 8.32
C LYS A 65 -9.95 5.90 8.60
N LEU A 66 -9.66 5.11 7.57
CA LEU A 66 -9.18 3.74 7.73
C LEU A 66 -7.75 3.74 8.27
N GLN A 67 -6.87 4.60 7.74
CA GLN A 67 -5.49 4.76 8.23
C GLN A 67 -5.49 5.20 9.69
N ALA A 68 -6.32 6.17 10.07
CA ALA A 68 -6.48 6.61 11.45
C ALA A 68 -6.93 5.46 12.37
N LYS A 69 -7.93 4.67 11.97
CA LYS A 69 -8.39 3.51 12.74
C LYS A 69 -7.33 2.42 12.90
N VAL A 70 -6.54 2.19 11.86
CA VAL A 70 -5.42 1.23 11.91
C VAL A 70 -4.37 1.72 12.90
N ALA A 71 -3.99 3.00 12.82
CA ALA A 71 -3.05 3.62 13.76
C ALA A 71 -3.57 3.54 15.21
N ASP A 72 -4.84 3.87 15.45
CA ASP A 72 -5.46 3.77 16.78
C ASP A 72 -5.43 2.34 17.33
N ALA A 73 -5.73 1.34 16.49
CA ALA A 73 -5.69 -0.07 16.88
C ALA A 73 -4.26 -0.55 17.19
N GLU A 74 -3.27 -0.06 16.45
CA GLU A 74 -1.86 -0.34 16.69
C GLU A 74 -1.38 0.30 18.00
N ILE A 75 -1.68 1.58 18.22
CA ILE A 75 -1.39 2.30 19.46
C ILE A 75 -2.04 1.56 20.64
N SER A 76 -3.33 1.23 20.54
CA SER A 76 -4.03 0.49 21.61
C SER A 76 -3.36 -0.85 21.93
N THR A 77 -2.83 -1.54 20.92
CA THR A 77 -2.14 -2.81 21.18
C THR A 77 -0.76 -2.62 21.80
N ILE A 78 -0.04 -1.55 21.44
CA ILE A 78 1.22 -1.18 22.08
C ILE A 78 0.98 -0.86 23.55
N THR A 79 -0.01 -0.02 23.85
CA THR A 79 -0.38 0.34 25.23
C THR A 79 -0.67 -0.90 26.08
N LYS A 80 -1.50 -1.82 25.58
CA LYS A 80 -1.82 -3.08 26.29
C LYS A 80 -0.58 -3.94 26.57
N ARG A 81 0.40 -3.94 25.66
CA ARG A 81 1.63 -4.73 25.84
C ARG A 81 2.54 -4.11 26.90
N VAL A 82 2.60 -2.78 26.95
CA VAL A 82 3.31 -2.07 28.03
C VAL A 82 2.66 -2.39 29.38
N GLU A 83 1.32 -2.33 29.47
CA GLU A 83 0.58 -2.69 30.68
C GLU A 83 0.89 -4.12 31.15
N ILE A 84 0.91 -5.10 30.24
CA ILE A 84 1.27 -6.49 30.56
C ILE A 84 2.70 -6.61 31.08
N ILE A 85 3.65 -5.86 30.53
CA ILE A 85 5.03 -5.84 31.01
C ILE A 85 5.07 -5.31 32.45
N ASP A 86 4.37 -4.22 32.73
CA ASP A 86 4.31 -3.61 34.07
C ASP A 86 3.67 -4.58 35.10
N GLU A 87 2.63 -5.31 34.70
CA GLU A 87 2.02 -6.36 35.52
C GLU A 87 3.00 -7.49 35.85
N PHE A 88 3.75 -7.99 34.85
CA PHE A 88 4.75 -9.03 35.08
C PHE A 88 5.88 -8.57 36.00
N LEU A 89 6.33 -7.31 35.87
CA LEU A 89 7.33 -6.73 36.76
C LEU A 89 6.80 -6.63 38.20
N THR A 90 5.55 -6.21 38.36
CA THR A 90 4.90 -6.15 39.69
C THR A 90 4.80 -7.53 40.33
N ILE A 91 4.41 -8.56 39.55
CA ILE A 91 4.35 -9.96 40.03
C ILE A 91 5.75 -10.45 40.43
N ALA A 92 6.77 -10.11 39.66
CA ALA A 92 8.15 -10.49 39.97
C ALA A 92 8.63 -9.87 41.29
N GLU A 93 8.36 -8.59 41.52
CA GLU A 93 8.69 -7.89 42.77
C GLU A 93 7.95 -8.50 43.97
N GLN A 94 6.66 -8.80 43.83
CA GLN A 94 5.87 -9.44 44.88
C GLN A 94 6.39 -10.85 45.19
N ALA A 95 6.70 -11.65 44.18
CA ALA A 95 7.24 -12.99 44.34
C ALA A 95 8.62 -12.97 45.03
N LEU A 96 9.49 -12.00 44.68
CA LEU A 96 10.76 -11.75 45.36
C LEU A 96 10.55 -11.42 46.85
N SER A 97 9.56 -10.57 47.15
CA SER A 97 9.24 -10.18 48.54
C SER A 97 8.76 -11.36 49.40
N CYS A 98 8.11 -12.36 48.78
CA CYS A 98 7.64 -13.58 49.43
C CYS A 98 8.67 -14.72 49.44
N GLY A 99 9.87 -14.53 48.85
CA GLY A 99 10.89 -15.57 48.73
C GLY A 99 10.57 -16.66 47.69
N ASP A 100 9.56 -16.47 46.83
CA ASP A 100 9.25 -17.37 45.72
C ASP A 100 10.03 -16.97 44.47
N PHE A 101 11.31 -17.35 44.46
CA PHE A 101 12.21 -17.06 43.35
C PHE A 101 11.78 -17.74 42.04
N ARG A 102 11.04 -18.85 42.11
CA ARG A 102 10.57 -19.55 40.92
C ARG A 102 9.49 -18.75 40.21
N ALA A 103 8.51 -18.25 40.97
CA ALA A 103 7.47 -17.38 40.44
C ALA A 103 8.06 -16.07 39.90
N ALA A 104 9.06 -15.49 40.59
CA ALA A 104 9.73 -14.28 40.14
C ALA A 104 10.45 -14.47 38.78
N VAL A 105 11.20 -15.57 38.61
CA VAL A 105 11.89 -15.87 37.35
C VAL A 105 10.89 -16.13 36.21
N MET A 106 9.77 -16.81 36.49
CA MET A 106 8.73 -17.04 35.48
C MET A 106 8.04 -15.75 35.06
N ALA A 107 7.77 -14.83 36.00
CA ALA A 107 7.19 -13.53 35.70
C ALA A 107 8.15 -12.65 34.87
N LEU A 108 9.43 -12.61 35.22
CA LEU A 108 10.44 -11.89 34.43
C LEU A 108 10.58 -12.44 33.01
N ARG A 109 10.52 -13.77 32.84
CA ARG A 109 10.50 -14.38 31.52
C ARG A 109 9.26 -13.97 30.71
N GLY A 110 8.09 -13.92 31.34
CA GLY A 110 6.86 -13.40 30.72
C GLY A 110 6.98 -11.94 30.28
N ALA A 111 7.63 -11.10 31.10
CA ALA A 111 7.95 -9.73 30.74
C ALA A 111 8.87 -9.63 29.50
N THR A 112 9.91 -10.47 29.43
CA THR A 112 10.82 -10.51 28.28
C THR A 112 10.10 -10.94 27.00
N GLU A 113 9.25 -11.97 27.07
CA GLU A 113 8.47 -12.42 25.91
C GLU A 113 7.47 -11.34 25.43
N ALA A 114 6.88 -10.58 26.37
CA ALA A 114 6.03 -9.44 26.05
C ALA A 114 6.82 -8.27 25.42
N GLN A 115 8.05 -8.02 25.89
CA GLN A 115 8.99 -7.05 25.33
C GLN A 115 9.43 -7.42 23.91
N ASP A 116 9.86 -8.67 23.68
CA ASP A 116 10.28 -9.14 22.34
C ASP A 116 9.16 -8.95 21.32
N SER A 117 7.92 -9.24 21.72
CA SER A 117 6.76 -9.11 20.86
C SER A 117 6.28 -7.66 20.69
N LEU A 118 6.64 -6.75 21.61
CA LEU A 118 6.52 -5.31 21.43
C LEU A 118 7.57 -4.78 20.44
N ASP A 119 8.83 -5.20 20.59
CA ASP A 119 9.95 -4.83 19.72
C ASP A 119 9.75 -5.30 18.27
N GLU A 120 9.23 -6.52 18.07
CA GLU A 120 8.86 -7.02 16.74
C GLU A 120 7.82 -6.11 16.07
N ARG A 121 6.86 -5.61 16.86
CA ARG A 121 5.78 -4.76 16.36
C ARG A 121 6.23 -3.33 16.11
N LEU A 122 7.11 -2.79 16.95
CA LEU A 122 7.79 -1.52 16.71
C LEU A 122 8.75 -1.62 15.51
N GLY A 123 9.38 -2.77 15.30
CA GLY A 123 10.20 -3.08 14.12
C GLY A 123 9.40 -3.06 12.83
N LYS A 124 8.12 -3.47 12.85
CA LYS A 124 7.19 -3.35 11.72
C LYS A 124 6.73 -1.91 11.46
N LEU A 125 6.71 -1.07 12.50
CA LEU A 125 6.41 0.38 12.42
C LEU A 125 7.59 1.22 11.94
N LYS A 126 8.83 0.75 12.13
CA LYS A 126 9.98 1.27 11.40
C LYS A 126 9.76 0.95 9.92
N ALA A 127 9.16 1.90 9.21
CA ALA A 127 8.83 1.77 7.80
C ALA A 127 10.03 1.22 7.00
N PRO A 128 9.78 0.47 5.91
CA PRO A 128 10.82 0.16 4.94
C PRO A 128 11.48 1.47 4.53
N THR A 129 12.80 1.53 4.63
CA THR A 129 13.58 2.61 4.02
C THR A 129 13.12 2.75 2.58
N ASN A 130 12.50 3.90 2.33
CA ASN A 130 11.92 4.36 1.08
C ASN A 130 12.61 3.76 -0.16
N THR A 131 12.07 2.64 -0.67
CA THR A 131 12.42 2.14 -2.00
C THR A 131 11.16 2.33 -2.81
N ASN A 132 11.10 3.49 -3.45
CA ASN A 132 10.07 3.89 -4.39
C ASN A 132 9.61 2.70 -5.24
N ASN A 133 8.30 2.52 -5.32
CA ASN A 133 7.61 1.57 -6.19
C ASN A 133 7.79 1.92 -7.69
N PHE A 134 9.02 1.96 -8.19
CA PHE A 134 9.31 1.97 -9.61
C PHE A 134 9.50 0.53 -10.09
N ASN A 135 8.48 0.01 -10.77
CA ASN A 135 8.56 -1.11 -11.72
C ASN A 135 9.33 -2.36 -11.27
N ILE A 136 8.86 -3.06 -10.23
CA ILE A 136 9.30 -4.43 -9.93
C ILE A 136 8.99 -5.42 -11.05
N LEU A 137 8.00 -5.13 -11.93
CA LEU A 137 7.73 -5.99 -13.08
C LEU A 137 8.77 -5.89 -14.22
N ASN A 138 9.58 -4.83 -14.30
CA ASN A 138 10.51 -4.65 -15.43
C ASN A 138 11.96 -5.07 -15.12
N VAL A 139 12.32 -5.18 -13.84
CA VAL A 139 13.68 -5.58 -13.42
C VAL A 139 13.88 -7.09 -13.53
N GLN A 140 12.86 -7.91 -13.26
CA GLN A 140 12.96 -9.37 -13.41
C GLN A 140 13.18 -9.78 -14.87
N GLU A 141 12.53 -9.12 -15.83
CA GLU A 141 12.70 -9.40 -17.25
C GLU A 141 14.07 -8.95 -17.77
N ALA A 142 14.57 -7.79 -17.30
CA ALA A 142 15.91 -7.30 -17.62
C ALA A 142 17.03 -8.17 -17.01
N VAL A 143 16.86 -8.65 -15.78
CA VAL A 143 17.83 -9.54 -15.11
C VAL A 143 17.83 -10.93 -15.73
N THR A 144 16.68 -11.44 -16.15
CA THR A 144 16.59 -12.73 -16.86
C THR A 144 17.24 -12.62 -18.23
N SER A 145 16.98 -11.53 -18.96
CA SER A 145 17.62 -11.24 -20.25
C SER A 145 19.13 -11.05 -20.14
N ALA A 146 19.62 -10.39 -19.07
CA ALA A 146 21.05 -10.20 -18.84
C ALA A 146 21.75 -11.51 -18.47
N ARG A 147 21.10 -12.38 -17.70
CA ARG A 147 21.61 -13.71 -17.33
C ARG A 147 21.72 -14.63 -18.55
N GLU A 148 20.72 -14.63 -19.43
CA GLU A 148 20.77 -15.42 -20.67
C GLU A 148 21.88 -14.95 -21.62
N ARG A 149 22.09 -13.63 -21.74
CA ARG A 149 23.20 -13.08 -22.52
C ARG A 149 24.57 -13.45 -21.94
N PHE A 150 24.70 -13.48 -20.61
CA PHE A 150 25.95 -13.86 -19.95
C PHE A 150 26.26 -15.36 -20.13
N ILE A 151 25.26 -16.22 -20.00
CA ILE A 151 25.42 -17.68 -20.21
C ILE A 151 25.82 -17.96 -21.66
N ASN A 152 25.17 -17.33 -22.65
CA ASN A 152 25.51 -17.50 -24.06
C ASN A 152 26.91 -16.96 -24.41
N ALA A 153 27.36 -15.86 -23.78
CA ALA A 153 28.71 -15.33 -23.97
C ALA A 153 29.80 -16.25 -23.37
N THR A 154 29.49 -16.95 -22.27
CA THR A 154 30.45 -17.82 -21.58
C THR A 154 30.61 -19.16 -22.30
N ILE A 155 29.54 -19.71 -22.88
CA ILE A 155 29.58 -20.97 -23.61
C ILE A 155 30.29 -20.82 -24.98
N CYS A 156 30.21 -19.66 -25.62
CA CYS A 156 30.93 -19.39 -26.87
C CYS A 156 32.43 -19.06 -26.70
N SER A 157 32.94 -18.98 -25.46
CA SER A 157 34.32 -18.54 -25.18
C SER A 157 35.27 -19.66 -24.71
N SER A 158 34.96 -20.94 -24.96
CA SER A 158 35.94 -22.03 -24.79
C SER A 158 36.61 -22.39 -26.12
N PRO A 159 37.75 -21.78 -26.49
CA PRO A 159 38.65 -22.38 -27.46
C PRO A 159 39.39 -23.53 -26.77
N GLY A 160 39.26 -24.72 -27.35
CA GLY A 160 40.02 -25.88 -26.91
C GLY A 160 41.52 -25.61 -26.89
N VAL A 161 42.18 -26.08 -25.83
CA VAL A 161 43.64 -26.24 -25.84
C VAL A 161 43.92 -27.74 -25.83
N THR A 162 44.31 -28.15 -27.02
CA THR A 162 44.85 -29.43 -27.49
C THR A 162 45.91 -30.05 -26.58
N GLU A 163 45.80 -31.37 -26.42
CA GLU A 163 46.88 -32.28 -26.05
C GLU A 163 48.11 -32.06 -26.94
N ARG A 164 49.29 -31.97 -26.31
CA ARG A 164 50.56 -32.59 -26.75
C ARG A 164 51.62 -32.47 -25.66
#